data_AF-A0AAJ4ZIC4-F1
#
_entry.id   AF-A0AAJ4ZIC4-F1
#
_cell.length_a   1.000
_cell.length_b   1.000
_cell.length_c   1.000
_cell.angle_alpha   90.00
_cell.angle_beta   90.00
_cell.angle_gamma   90.00
#
_symmetry.space_group_name_H-M   'P 1'
#
loop_
_entity.id
_entity.type
_entity.pdbx_description
1 polymer ?
#
loop_
_entity_poly.entity_id
_entity_poly.type
_entity_poly.pdbx_seq_one_letter_code
_entity_poly.pdbx_strand_id
1 'polypeptide(L)'
;MARYTEHDTSKIFPVADAFRANCLLRDGSLLFDGASVWRPEILDRIHEAFVATPDDGDRSFIVKFKDQIGQAGQDVIRLAAEILCVYFLFPSNVGGARKRQVVNEVLGWAGDSLPESHPVSAAFSNGIGSGGQGYNTRRPFEIAFLIDVAIAWKKLPPDRQAVIAADPWLFQEFVDSIEDAESKQLRHMLLYLLFPNHFERIASSNHKRRIVKAFSGLVREGLNNSARLRDNASP
;
A
#
# COMPACT_ATOMS: atom_id res chain seq x y z
N MET A 1 -18.74 3.33 -9.40
CA MET A 1 -18.67 4.48 -8.47
C MET A 1 -17.33 4.57 -7.71
N ALA A 2 -16.59 3.47 -7.51
CA ALA A 2 -15.36 3.43 -6.71
C ALA A 2 -14.10 4.17 -7.26
N ARG A 3 -14.09 4.59 -8.53
CA ARG A 3 -12.94 5.31 -9.15
C ARG A 3 -13.11 6.83 -9.27
N TYR A 4 -14.24 7.39 -8.87
CA TYR A 4 -14.40 8.84 -8.93
C TYR A 4 -13.54 9.49 -7.83
N THR A 5 -12.61 10.35 -8.24
CA THR A 5 -11.84 11.17 -7.30
C THR A 5 -11.72 12.59 -7.87
N GLU A 6 -11.59 13.58 -6.99
CA GLU A 6 -11.34 14.99 -7.36
C GLU A 6 -9.95 15.19 -8.00
N HIS A 7 -9.07 14.19 -7.93
CA HIS A 7 -7.73 14.21 -8.47
C HIS A 7 -7.59 13.25 -9.67
N ASP A 8 -6.69 13.56 -10.59
CA ASP A 8 -6.31 12.61 -11.64
C ASP A 8 -5.46 11.48 -11.04
N THR A 9 -6.10 10.35 -10.75
CA THR A 9 -5.46 9.13 -10.23
C THR A 9 -5.13 8.12 -11.33
N SER A 10 -5.34 8.46 -12.61
CA SER A 10 -5.18 7.53 -13.73
C SER A 10 -3.77 6.94 -13.82
N LYS A 11 -2.77 7.71 -13.39
CA LYS A 11 -1.34 7.32 -13.39
C LYS A 11 -0.95 6.40 -12.24
N ILE A 12 -1.77 6.32 -11.18
CA ILE A 12 -1.45 5.54 -9.98
C ILE A 12 -1.71 4.05 -10.20
N PHE A 13 -2.84 3.70 -10.83
CA PHE A 13 -3.20 2.29 -11.03
C PHE A 13 -2.24 1.52 -11.95
N PRO A 14 -1.73 2.08 -13.07
CA PRO A 14 -0.70 1.40 -13.86
C PRO A 14 0.57 1.07 -13.06
N VAL A 15 0.95 1.92 -12.10
CA VAL A 15 2.09 1.66 -11.22
C VAL A 15 1.74 0.58 -10.18
N ALA A 16 0.52 0.58 -9.65
CA ALA A 16 0.04 -0.49 -8.77
C ALA A 16 -0.04 -1.85 -9.49
N ASP A 17 -0.46 -1.86 -10.76
CA ASP A 17 -0.49 -3.04 -11.62
C ASP A 17 0.94 -3.53 -11.91
N ALA A 18 1.88 -2.63 -12.19
CA ALA A 18 3.30 -2.96 -12.36
C ALA A 18 3.90 -3.55 -11.07
N PHE A 19 3.56 -2.99 -9.90
CA PHE A 19 3.94 -3.56 -8.61
C PHE A 19 3.41 -5.00 -8.46
N ARG A 20 2.13 -5.24 -8.71
CA ARG A 20 1.56 -6.59 -8.65
C ARG A 20 2.22 -7.56 -9.64
N ALA A 21 2.37 -7.17 -10.90
CA ALA A 21 2.84 -8.05 -11.97
C ALA A 21 4.36 -8.31 -11.92
N ASN A 22 5.15 -7.28 -11.65
CA ASN A 22 6.61 -7.37 -11.72
C ASN A 22 7.26 -7.65 -10.37
N CYS A 23 6.63 -7.29 -9.25
CA CYS A 23 7.23 -7.34 -7.93
C CYS A 23 6.61 -8.40 -7.01
N LEU A 24 5.29 -8.57 -7.03
CA LEU A 24 4.63 -9.61 -6.23
C LEU A 24 4.67 -10.96 -6.96
N LEU A 25 4.15 -11.03 -8.19
CA LEU A 25 4.07 -12.27 -8.98
C LEU A 25 5.41 -12.70 -9.61
N ARG A 26 6.42 -11.84 -9.54
CA ARG A 26 7.79 -12.05 -10.04
C ARG A 26 8.76 -11.37 -9.09
N ASP A 27 10.05 -11.61 -9.25
CA ASP A 27 11.07 -11.03 -8.37
C ASP A 27 11.69 -9.74 -8.92
N GLY A 28 11.01 -9.08 -9.85
CA GLY A 28 11.49 -7.94 -10.60
C GLY A 28 11.59 -6.65 -9.77
N SER A 29 11.43 -5.52 -10.45
CA SER A 29 11.57 -4.19 -9.88
C SER A 29 10.48 -3.26 -10.40
N LEU A 30 10.12 -2.30 -9.57
CA LEU A 30 9.21 -1.20 -9.90
C LEU A 30 9.91 -0.02 -10.57
N LEU A 31 11.23 0.12 -10.36
CA LEU A 31 12.01 1.30 -10.78
C LEU A 31 13.14 0.98 -11.78
N PHE A 32 13.63 -0.24 -11.80
CA PHE A 32 14.84 -0.64 -12.53
C PHE A 32 14.52 -1.78 -13.48
N ASP A 33 14.34 -1.46 -14.76
CA ASP A 33 14.04 -2.45 -15.78
C ASP A 33 15.11 -3.56 -15.81
N GLY A 34 14.65 -4.82 -15.79
CA GLY A 34 15.50 -6.01 -15.79
C GLY A 34 16.19 -6.35 -14.47
N ALA A 35 16.06 -5.51 -13.43
CA ALA A 35 16.58 -5.83 -12.10
C ALA A 35 15.63 -6.77 -11.33
N SER A 36 16.20 -7.56 -10.42
CA SER A 36 15.45 -8.42 -9.50
C SER A 36 15.54 -7.91 -8.06
N VAL A 37 14.67 -6.95 -7.70
CA VAL A 37 14.73 -6.20 -6.43
C VAL A 37 13.82 -6.82 -5.37
N TRP A 38 12.65 -7.36 -5.76
CA TRP A 38 11.65 -7.92 -4.83
C TRP A 38 11.83 -9.42 -4.56
N ARG A 39 13.05 -9.95 -4.69
CA ARG A 39 13.34 -11.36 -4.38
C ARG A 39 13.40 -11.63 -2.87
N PRO A 40 13.12 -12.87 -2.42
CA PRO A 40 13.08 -13.23 -1.00
C PRO A 40 14.33 -12.82 -0.22
N GLU A 41 15.52 -12.98 -0.79
CA GLU A 41 16.78 -12.74 -0.09
C GLU A 41 17.00 -11.26 0.28
N ILE A 42 16.49 -10.34 -0.54
CA ILE A 42 16.58 -8.89 -0.26
C ILE A 42 15.50 -8.50 0.75
N LEU A 43 14.31 -9.10 0.66
CA LEU A 43 13.22 -8.91 1.61
C LEU A 43 13.63 -9.35 3.03
N ASP A 44 14.29 -10.50 3.17
CA ASP A 44 14.80 -10.97 4.46
C ASP A 44 15.85 -10.01 5.03
N ARG A 45 16.79 -9.53 4.20
CA ARG A 45 17.83 -8.56 4.63
C ARG A 45 17.27 -7.21 5.06
N ILE A 46 16.28 -6.66 4.34
CA ILE A 46 15.64 -5.41 4.78
C ILE A 46 14.84 -5.63 6.07
N HIS A 47 14.19 -6.79 6.22
CA HIS A 47 13.48 -7.13 7.45
C HIS A 47 14.43 -7.21 8.64
N GLU A 48 15.56 -7.91 8.53
CA GLU A 48 16.59 -7.98 9.58
C GLU A 48 17.12 -6.59 9.97
N ALA A 49 17.43 -5.75 8.97
CA ALA A 49 18.02 -4.44 9.18
C ALA A 49 17.03 -3.41 9.78
N PHE A 50 15.75 -3.49 9.40
CA PHE A 50 14.76 -2.45 9.72
C PHE A 50 13.66 -2.92 10.68
N VAL A 51 13.04 -4.07 10.41
CA VAL A 51 11.87 -4.57 11.15
C VAL A 51 12.32 -5.24 12.45
N ALA A 52 13.32 -6.12 12.37
CA ALA A 52 13.86 -6.84 13.54
C ALA A 52 14.75 -5.96 14.44
N THR A 53 15.23 -4.82 13.92
CA THR A 53 16.10 -3.89 14.65
C THR A 53 15.52 -2.47 14.65
N PRO A 54 14.35 -2.24 15.29
CA PRO A 54 13.71 -0.93 15.28
C PRO A 54 14.54 0.12 16.03
N ASP A 55 14.63 1.33 15.47
CA ASP A 55 15.18 2.50 16.15
C ASP A 55 14.02 3.36 16.72
N ASP A 56 13.83 3.29 18.03
CA ASP A 56 12.80 4.04 18.77
C ASP A 56 13.23 5.46 19.17
N GLY A 57 14.41 5.92 18.73
CA GLY A 57 14.90 7.26 19.02
C GLY A 57 14.04 8.37 18.40
N ASP A 58 14.20 9.59 18.93
CA ASP A 58 13.38 10.77 18.54
C ASP A 58 13.77 11.39 17.19
N ARG A 59 14.80 10.85 16.53
CA ARG A 59 15.29 11.36 15.25
C ARG A 59 14.26 11.12 14.15
N SER A 60 14.31 11.94 13.11
CA SER A 60 13.40 11.79 11.97
C SER A 60 13.49 10.41 11.33
N PHE A 61 12.37 9.91 10.79
CA PHE A 61 12.30 8.61 10.11
C PHE A 61 13.46 8.39 9.14
N ILE A 62 13.79 9.38 8.30
CA ILE A 62 14.78 9.21 7.24
C ILE A 62 16.21 9.03 7.78
N VAL A 63 16.54 9.68 8.91
CA VAL A 63 17.84 9.53 9.57
C VAL A 63 17.95 8.12 10.16
N LYS A 64 16.91 7.68 10.89
CA LYS A 64 16.87 6.34 11.47
C LYS A 64 16.92 5.26 10.39
N PHE A 65 16.14 5.45 9.33
CA PHE A 65 16.10 4.53 8.19
C PHE A 65 17.48 4.40 7.54
N LYS A 66 18.20 5.52 7.35
CA LYS A 66 19.59 5.50 6.83
C LYS A 66 20.53 4.70 7.71
N ASP A 67 20.46 4.90 9.02
CA ASP A 67 21.33 4.20 9.97
C ASP A 67 21.03 2.69 9.98
N GLN A 68 19.75 2.31 9.90
CA GLN A 68 19.30 0.93 9.87
C GLN A 68 19.71 0.19 8.58
N ILE A 69 19.46 0.77 7.40
CA ILE A 69 19.64 0.05 6.12
C ILE A 69 20.88 0.48 5.31
N GLY A 70 21.55 1.57 5.68
CA GLY A 70 22.59 2.20 4.84
C GLY A 70 23.82 1.33 4.62
N GLN A 71 24.09 0.38 5.52
CA GLN A 71 25.15 -0.62 5.38
C GLN A 71 24.63 -1.99 4.92
N ALA A 72 23.32 -2.12 4.69
CA ALA A 72 22.69 -3.37 4.32
C ALA A 72 22.82 -3.70 2.82
N GLY A 73 23.51 -2.88 2.02
CA GLY A 73 23.80 -3.11 0.60
C GLY A 73 22.90 -2.35 -0.38
N GLN A 74 23.40 -2.16 -1.60
CA GLN A 74 22.73 -1.37 -2.64
C GLN A 74 21.33 -1.92 -3.00
N ASP A 75 21.20 -3.24 -3.04
CA ASP A 75 19.95 -3.92 -3.37
C ASP A 75 18.87 -3.73 -2.30
N VAL A 76 19.25 -3.74 -1.02
CA VAL A 76 18.36 -3.40 0.11
C VAL A 76 17.92 -1.93 0.04
N ILE A 77 18.84 -1.01 -0.27
CA ILE A 77 18.51 0.41 -0.43
C ILE A 77 17.52 0.63 -1.58
N ARG A 78 17.72 -0.08 -2.71
CA ARG A 78 16.78 -0.05 -3.84
C ARG A 78 15.41 -0.57 -3.45
N LEU A 79 15.33 -1.73 -2.79
CA LEU A 79 14.07 -2.29 -2.31
C LEU A 79 13.35 -1.34 -1.34
N ALA A 80 14.10 -0.72 -0.42
CA ALA A 80 13.57 0.27 0.51
C ALA A 80 12.95 1.47 -0.20
N ALA A 81 13.59 1.97 -1.27
CA ALA A 81 13.04 3.04 -2.10
C ALA A 81 11.76 2.61 -2.83
N GLU A 82 11.70 1.38 -3.35
CA GLU A 82 10.51 0.84 -4.02
C GLU A 82 9.32 0.63 -3.07
N ILE A 83 9.59 0.17 -1.84
CA ILE A 83 8.60 0.06 -0.77
C ILE A 83 8.02 1.44 -0.44
N LEU A 84 8.87 2.48 -0.35
CA LEU A 84 8.42 3.86 -0.19
C LEU A 84 7.58 4.34 -1.38
N CYS A 85 7.91 3.91 -2.61
CA CYS A 85 7.08 4.22 -3.77
C CYS A 85 5.66 3.69 -3.60
N VAL A 86 5.50 2.41 -3.24
CA VAL A 86 4.19 1.80 -2.98
C VAL A 86 3.44 2.54 -1.86
N TYR A 87 4.12 2.83 -0.74
CA TYR A 87 3.57 3.59 0.38
C TYR A 87 3.02 4.97 -0.05
N PHE A 88 3.69 5.65 -0.98
CA PHE A 88 3.33 6.99 -1.45
C PHE A 88 2.32 7.03 -2.60
N LEU A 89 1.94 5.89 -3.20
CA LEU A 89 0.94 5.86 -4.27
C LEU A 89 -0.43 6.36 -3.81
N PHE A 90 -0.85 6.00 -2.59
CA PHE A 90 -2.16 6.35 -2.07
C PHE A 90 -2.29 7.78 -1.49
N PRO A 91 -1.43 8.26 -0.57
CA PRO A 91 -1.68 9.50 0.18
C PRO A 91 -1.71 10.74 -0.72
N SER A 92 -2.82 11.50 -0.67
CA SER A 92 -2.94 12.81 -1.35
C SER A 92 -2.44 13.99 -0.48
N ASN A 93 -2.28 13.78 0.83
CA ASN A 93 -1.84 14.80 1.79
C ASN A 93 -0.31 14.98 1.85
N VAL A 94 0.44 14.33 0.96
CA VAL A 94 1.89 14.55 0.76
C VAL A 94 2.08 15.00 -0.68
N GLY A 95 2.65 16.18 -0.90
CA GLY A 95 2.85 16.70 -2.26
C GLY A 95 3.84 15.86 -3.09
N GLY A 96 3.62 15.77 -4.40
CA GLY A 96 4.43 14.93 -5.30
C GLY A 96 5.94 15.23 -5.25
N ALA A 97 6.32 16.51 -5.15
CA ALA A 97 7.72 16.90 -4.97
C ALA A 97 8.32 16.32 -3.68
N ARG A 98 7.56 16.32 -2.58
CA ARG A 98 8.00 15.75 -1.31
C ARG A 98 8.07 14.23 -1.36
N LYS A 99 7.11 13.56 -2.03
CA LYS A 99 7.17 12.09 -2.27
C LYS A 99 8.46 11.72 -3.00
N ARG A 100 8.75 12.40 -4.13
CA ARG A 100 9.98 12.19 -4.91
C ARG A 100 11.24 12.51 -4.10
N GLN A 101 11.25 13.60 -3.34
CA GLN A 101 12.39 13.95 -2.50
C GLN A 101 12.73 12.84 -1.50
N VAL A 102 11.73 12.25 -0.83
CA VAL A 102 11.96 11.17 0.14
C VAL A 102 12.48 9.91 -0.55
N VAL A 103 11.94 9.54 -1.71
CA VAL A 103 12.43 8.38 -2.48
C VAL A 103 13.85 8.61 -3.00
N ASN A 104 14.14 9.80 -3.55
CA ASN A 104 15.47 10.16 -4.04
C ASN A 104 16.52 10.26 -2.93
N GLU A 105 16.13 10.67 -1.72
CA GLU A 105 17.04 10.64 -0.57
C GLU A 105 17.54 9.20 -0.32
N VAL A 106 16.63 8.21 -0.31
CA VAL A 106 16.98 6.79 -0.12
C VAL A 106 17.79 6.26 -1.30
N LEU A 107 17.34 6.49 -2.54
CA LEU A 107 18.07 6.07 -3.75
C LEU A 107 19.49 6.65 -3.80
N GLY A 108 19.66 7.89 -3.33
CA GLY A 108 20.96 8.56 -3.27
C GLY A 108 21.99 7.85 -2.38
N TRP A 109 21.55 7.08 -1.37
CA TRP A 109 22.47 6.26 -0.56
C TRP A 109 23.11 5.12 -1.37
N ALA A 110 22.47 4.72 -2.47
CA ALA A 110 22.95 3.75 -3.44
C ALA A 110 23.59 4.39 -4.69
N GLY A 111 23.63 5.73 -4.78
CA GLY A 111 24.05 6.47 -5.97
C GLY A 111 23.02 6.48 -7.11
N ASP A 112 21.78 6.05 -6.84
CA ASP A 112 20.69 6.03 -7.82
C ASP A 112 19.81 7.28 -7.69
N SER A 113 18.93 7.48 -8.66
CA SER A 113 17.87 8.50 -8.59
C SER A 113 16.65 8.06 -9.40
N LEU A 114 15.48 8.60 -9.04
CA LEU A 114 14.21 8.44 -9.73
C LEU A 114 14.07 9.54 -10.80
N PRO A 115 14.13 9.21 -12.10
CA PRO A 115 13.95 10.19 -13.17
C PRO A 115 12.57 10.86 -13.13
N GLU A 116 12.48 12.13 -13.51
CA GLU A 116 11.19 12.84 -13.58
C GLU A 116 10.24 12.23 -14.61
N SER A 117 10.79 11.68 -15.69
CA SER A 117 10.05 10.99 -16.76
C SER A 117 9.54 9.60 -16.36
N HIS A 118 9.98 9.06 -15.21
CA HIS A 118 9.59 7.71 -14.79
C HIS A 118 8.09 7.64 -14.48
N PRO A 119 7.38 6.53 -14.81
CA PRO A 119 5.95 6.39 -14.51
C PRO A 119 5.60 6.62 -13.03
N VAL A 120 6.46 6.18 -12.10
CA VAL A 120 6.29 6.44 -10.65
C VAL A 120 6.35 7.93 -10.33
N SER A 121 7.27 8.69 -10.94
CA SER A 121 7.34 10.15 -10.78
C SER A 121 6.06 10.83 -11.23
N ALA A 122 5.50 10.36 -12.36
CA ALA A 122 4.23 10.86 -12.88
C ALA A 122 3.07 10.52 -11.94
N ALA A 123 3.03 9.30 -11.38
CA ALA A 123 2.02 8.85 -10.42
C ALA A 123 2.02 9.66 -9.11
N PHE A 124 3.18 10.13 -8.65
CA PHE A 124 3.28 10.95 -7.44
C PHE A 124 2.66 12.35 -7.57
N SER A 125 2.33 12.80 -8.79
CA SER A 125 1.74 14.12 -9.02
C SER A 125 0.46 14.33 -8.22
N ASN A 126 -0.30 13.26 -7.99
CA ASN A 126 -1.51 13.26 -7.18
C ASN A 126 -1.45 12.16 -6.12
N GLY A 127 -2.51 12.07 -5.32
CA GLY A 127 -2.80 10.89 -4.51
C GLY A 127 -4.28 10.58 -4.59
N ILE A 128 -4.65 9.40 -4.12
CA ILE A 128 -6.01 8.92 -4.17
C ILE A 128 -6.80 9.54 -3.03
N GLY A 129 -6.34 9.40 -1.77
CA GLY A 129 -7.02 9.95 -0.60
C GLY A 129 -6.05 10.26 0.54
N SER A 130 -6.51 10.97 1.57
CA SER A 130 -5.66 11.28 2.73
C SER A 130 -5.48 10.04 3.60
N GLY A 131 -4.23 9.73 3.97
CA GLY A 131 -3.93 8.71 4.99
C GLY A 131 -4.28 9.17 6.43
N GLY A 132 -4.68 10.44 6.60
CA GLY A 132 -4.83 11.05 7.91
C GLY A 132 -3.49 11.40 8.58
N GLN A 133 -3.56 12.06 9.74
CA GLN A 133 -2.36 12.46 10.48
C GLN A 133 -1.56 11.25 11.00
N GLY A 134 -2.26 10.19 11.43
CA GLY A 134 -1.64 8.99 12.00
C GLY A 134 -0.80 8.16 11.02
N TYR A 135 -1.16 8.13 9.74
CA TYR A 135 -0.46 7.31 8.75
C TYR A 135 0.98 7.78 8.52
N ASN A 136 1.18 9.09 8.33
CA ASN A 136 2.51 9.64 8.09
C ASN A 136 3.41 9.65 9.33
N THR A 137 2.84 9.76 10.53
CA THR A 137 3.60 9.69 11.79
C THR A 137 3.96 8.25 12.16
N ARG A 138 3.13 7.27 11.78
CA ARG A 138 3.36 5.83 11.99
C ARG A 138 4.02 5.13 10.80
N ARG A 139 4.64 5.90 9.89
CA ARG A 139 5.30 5.37 8.69
C ARG A 139 6.17 4.14 8.96
N PRO A 140 7.03 4.07 10.00
CA PRO A 140 7.84 2.88 10.22
C PRO A 140 7.02 1.59 10.29
N PHE A 141 5.88 1.62 10.99
CA PHE A 141 5.01 0.46 11.19
C PHE A 141 4.23 0.08 9.93
N GLU A 142 3.85 1.07 9.12
CA GLU A 142 3.18 0.81 7.83
C GLU A 142 4.17 0.20 6.82
N ILE A 143 5.43 0.65 6.84
CA ILE A 143 6.51 0.11 6.00
C ILE A 143 6.91 -1.30 6.43
N ALA A 144 7.06 -1.54 7.74
CA ALA A 144 7.30 -2.88 8.28
C ALA A 144 6.19 -3.85 7.86
N PHE A 145 4.93 -3.44 7.99
CA PHE A 145 3.79 -4.24 7.54
C PHE A 145 3.86 -4.61 6.05
N LEU A 146 4.27 -3.69 5.17
CA LEU A 146 4.42 -4.01 3.74
C LEU A 146 5.56 -5.01 3.47
N ILE A 147 6.65 -4.92 4.24
CA ILE A 147 7.74 -5.90 4.19
C ILE A 147 7.22 -7.28 4.61
N ASP A 148 6.47 -7.36 5.71
CA ASP A 148 5.91 -8.62 6.22
C ASP A 148 4.91 -9.25 5.23
N VAL A 149 4.04 -8.43 4.63
CA VAL A 149 3.13 -8.84 3.55
C VAL A 149 3.93 -9.42 2.37
N ALA A 150 5.00 -8.75 1.93
CA ALA A 150 5.81 -9.20 0.81
C ALA A 150 6.57 -10.49 1.12
N ILE A 151 7.15 -10.63 2.31
CA ILE A 151 7.81 -11.86 2.77
C ILE A 151 6.81 -13.02 2.81
N ALA A 152 5.65 -12.82 3.44
CA ALA A 152 4.62 -13.85 3.51
C ALA A 152 4.11 -14.23 2.11
N TRP A 153 3.98 -13.25 1.21
CA TRP A 153 3.57 -13.47 -0.17
C TRP A 153 4.57 -14.37 -0.90
N LYS A 154 5.86 -14.07 -0.78
CA LYS A 154 6.93 -14.83 -1.44
C LYS A 154 7.11 -16.25 -0.92
N LYS A 155 6.62 -16.55 0.28
CA LYS A 155 6.57 -17.91 0.83
C LYS A 155 5.45 -18.77 0.24
N LEU A 156 4.45 -18.16 -0.41
CA LEU A 156 3.39 -18.91 -1.07
C LEU A 156 3.91 -19.60 -2.34
N PRO A 157 3.45 -20.83 -2.64
CA PRO A 157 3.66 -21.45 -3.95
C PRO A 157 3.21 -20.55 -5.12
N PRO A 158 3.92 -20.52 -6.27
CA PRO A 158 3.58 -19.62 -7.38
C PRO A 158 2.15 -19.77 -7.93
N ASP A 159 1.61 -20.98 -7.94
CA ASP A 159 0.22 -21.27 -8.32
C ASP A 159 -0.77 -20.64 -7.34
N ARG A 160 -0.48 -20.69 -6.03
CA ARG A 160 -1.28 -20.00 -5.01
C ARG A 160 -1.19 -18.49 -5.11
N GLN A 161 0.00 -17.94 -5.39
CA GLN A 161 0.16 -16.50 -5.64
C GLN A 161 -0.71 -16.05 -6.82
N ALA A 162 -0.71 -16.79 -7.93
CA ALA A 162 -1.51 -16.47 -9.11
C ALA A 162 -3.02 -16.46 -8.81
N VAL A 163 -3.51 -17.46 -8.07
CA VAL A 163 -4.93 -17.55 -7.64
C VAL A 163 -5.30 -16.38 -6.73
N ILE A 164 -4.51 -16.14 -5.66
CA ILE A 164 -4.81 -15.09 -4.69
C ILE A 164 -4.71 -13.71 -5.34
N ALA A 165 -3.73 -13.49 -6.22
CA ALA A 165 -3.61 -12.21 -6.92
C ALA A 165 -4.83 -11.93 -7.80
N ALA A 166 -5.45 -12.96 -8.39
CA ALA A 166 -6.59 -12.79 -9.28
C ALA A 166 -7.92 -12.48 -8.55
N ASP A 167 -8.01 -12.77 -7.26
CA ASP A 167 -9.25 -12.67 -6.49
C ASP A 167 -9.15 -11.60 -5.37
N PRO A 168 -9.98 -10.56 -5.38
CA PRO A 168 -9.92 -9.48 -4.39
C PRO A 168 -10.14 -9.95 -2.96
N TRP A 169 -11.01 -10.96 -2.75
CA TRP A 169 -11.38 -11.45 -1.42
C TRP A 169 -10.30 -12.37 -0.86
N LEU A 170 -9.75 -13.27 -1.70
CA LEU A 170 -8.61 -14.08 -1.28
C LEU A 170 -7.39 -13.22 -0.97
N PHE A 171 -7.15 -12.16 -1.76
CA PHE A 171 -6.07 -11.22 -1.47
C PHE A 171 -6.31 -10.48 -0.15
N GLN A 172 -7.56 -10.08 0.13
CA GLN A 172 -7.91 -9.52 1.43
C GLN A 172 -7.64 -10.49 2.58
N GLU A 173 -8.13 -11.73 2.49
CA GLU A 173 -7.91 -12.77 3.51
C GLU A 173 -6.42 -13.01 3.75
N PHE A 174 -5.62 -13.05 2.69
CA PHE A 174 -4.17 -13.16 2.78
C PHE A 174 -3.56 -11.97 3.53
N VAL A 175 -3.88 -10.73 3.14
CA VAL A 175 -3.34 -9.54 3.83
C VAL A 175 -3.81 -9.49 5.29
N ASP A 176 -5.02 -9.96 5.58
CA ASP A 176 -5.60 -10.00 6.93
C ASP A 176 -4.97 -11.06 7.83
N SER A 177 -4.31 -12.06 7.25
CA SER A 177 -3.56 -13.07 7.99
C SER A 177 -2.23 -12.56 8.56
N ILE A 178 -1.76 -11.39 8.10
CA ILE A 178 -0.54 -10.77 8.61
C ILE A 178 -0.80 -10.15 9.99
N GLU A 179 0.14 -10.33 10.90
CA GLU A 179 0.04 -9.81 12.26
C GLU A 179 -0.25 -8.29 12.25
N ASP A 180 -1.14 -7.87 13.15
CA ASP A 180 -1.56 -6.48 13.31
C ASP A 180 -2.18 -5.80 12.07
N ALA A 181 -2.53 -6.54 11.00
CA ALA A 181 -3.03 -5.97 9.75
C ALA A 181 -4.18 -4.97 9.94
N GLU A 182 -5.14 -5.28 10.82
CA GLU A 182 -6.32 -4.42 11.05
C GLU A 182 -5.96 -3.03 11.59
N SER A 183 -4.81 -2.90 12.27
CA SER A 183 -4.31 -1.65 12.84
C SER A 183 -3.65 -0.75 11.78
N LYS A 184 -3.18 -1.34 10.68
CA LYS A 184 -2.40 -0.66 9.63
C LYS A 184 -3.33 -0.02 8.61
N GLN A 185 -3.12 1.25 8.31
CA GLN A 185 -3.92 1.92 7.27
C GLN A 185 -3.49 1.46 5.88
N LEU A 186 -2.20 1.12 5.70
CA LEU A 186 -1.66 0.62 4.44
C LEU A 186 -2.36 -0.65 3.97
N ARG A 187 -2.87 -1.48 4.90
CA ARG A 187 -3.76 -2.61 4.58
C ARG A 187 -4.89 -2.18 3.65
N HIS A 188 -5.69 -1.19 4.05
CA HIS A 188 -6.84 -0.73 3.25
C HIS A 188 -6.40 -0.07 1.94
N MET A 189 -5.27 0.65 1.97
CA MET A 189 -4.72 1.30 0.78
C MET A 189 -4.22 0.28 -0.24
N LEU A 190 -3.57 -0.80 0.20
CA LEU A 190 -3.07 -1.86 -0.66
C LEU A 190 -4.22 -2.60 -1.35
N LEU A 191 -5.28 -2.94 -0.61
CA LEU A 191 -6.49 -3.53 -1.19
C LEU A 191 -7.10 -2.63 -2.27
N TYR A 192 -7.21 -1.32 -2.01
CA TYR A 192 -7.72 -0.37 -2.99
C TYR A 192 -6.80 -0.21 -4.20
N LEU A 193 -5.49 -0.14 -4.00
CA LEU A 193 -4.51 0.01 -5.08
C LEU A 193 -4.58 -1.17 -6.06
N LEU A 194 -4.71 -2.39 -5.54
CA LEU A 194 -4.69 -3.62 -6.35
C LEU A 194 -6.06 -4.06 -6.86
N PHE A 195 -7.13 -3.66 -6.18
CA PHE A 195 -8.50 -4.00 -6.57
C PHE A 195 -9.46 -2.80 -6.41
N PRO A 196 -9.25 -1.70 -7.15
CA PRO A 196 -9.99 -0.44 -6.99
C PRO A 196 -11.49 -0.54 -7.36
N ASN A 197 -11.91 -1.64 -7.96
CA ASN A 197 -13.32 -1.88 -8.31
C ASN A 197 -14.08 -2.62 -7.21
N HIS A 198 -13.39 -3.18 -6.21
CA HIS A 198 -13.98 -4.01 -5.15
C HIS A 198 -13.87 -3.37 -3.77
N PHE A 199 -12.84 -2.55 -3.55
CA PHE A 199 -12.64 -1.85 -2.28
C PHE A 199 -12.86 -0.35 -2.42
N GLU A 200 -13.29 0.27 -1.32
CA GLU A 200 -13.54 1.70 -1.25
C GLU A 200 -12.29 2.49 -0.84
N ARG A 201 -12.25 3.76 -1.27
CA ARG A 201 -11.20 4.74 -0.94
C ARG A 201 -11.30 5.22 0.51
N ILE A 202 -11.35 4.30 1.48
CA ILE A 202 -11.41 4.63 2.90
C ILE A 202 -10.17 4.05 3.58
N ALA A 203 -9.19 4.93 3.82
CA ALA A 203 -7.94 4.58 4.47
C ALA A 203 -8.10 4.13 5.93
N SER A 204 -9.19 4.51 6.62
CA SER A 204 -9.38 4.21 8.04
C SER A 204 -10.65 3.43 8.40
N SER A 205 -10.48 2.40 9.22
CA SER A 205 -11.56 1.66 9.88
C SER A 205 -12.49 2.57 10.69
N ASN A 206 -11.98 3.70 11.21
CA ASN A 206 -12.77 4.72 11.92
C ASN A 206 -13.69 5.52 10.98
N HIS A 207 -13.25 5.84 9.76
CA HIS A 207 -14.14 6.44 8.77
C HIS A 207 -15.18 5.42 8.28
N LYS A 208 -14.81 4.16 8.05
CA LYS A 208 -15.78 3.08 7.74
C LYS A 208 -16.82 2.94 8.85
N ARG A 209 -16.42 2.87 10.12
CA ARG A 209 -17.33 2.82 11.28
C ARG A 209 -18.21 4.06 11.42
N ARG A 210 -17.68 5.26 11.17
CA ARG A 210 -18.47 6.50 11.21
C ARG A 210 -19.48 6.58 10.08
N ILE A 211 -19.12 6.14 8.88
CA ILE A 211 -20.04 6.04 7.74
C ILE A 211 -21.11 4.99 8.05
N VAL A 212 -20.74 3.77 8.44
CA VAL A 212 -21.72 2.72 8.82
C VAL A 212 -22.64 3.22 9.95
N LYS A 213 -22.11 3.88 10.98
CA LYS A 213 -22.93 4.46 12.07
C LYS A 213 -23.86 5.56 11.56
N ALA A 214 -23.38 6.47 10.74
CA ALA A 214 -24.18 7.58 10.17
C ALA A 214 -25.27 7.09 9.21
N PHE A 215 -25.02 6.00 8.47
CA PHE A 215 -25.94 5.46 7.47
C PHE A 215 -26.74 4.22 7.95
N SER A 216 -26.47 3.71 9.15
CA SER A 216 -27.19 2.56 9.73
C SER A 216 -28.71 2.79 9.88
N GLY A 217 -29.13 4.05 10.07
CA GLY A 217 -30.55 4.43 10.08
C GLY A 217 -31.23 4.27 8.72
N LEU A 218 -30.52 4.61 7.63
CA LEU A 218 -31.05 4.57 6.27
C LEU A 218 -31.14 3.14 5.71
N VAL A 219 -30.23 2.25 6.13
CA VAL A 219 -30.30 0.81 5.79
C VAL A 219 -31.49 0.14 6.48
N ARG A 220 -31.81 0.53 7.72
CA ARG A 220 -33.01 0.03 8.45
C ARG A 220 -34.31 0.52 7.82
N GLU A 221 -34.39 1.77 7.37
CA GLU A 221 -35.58 2.28 6.68
C GLU A 221 -35.79 1.63 5.29
N GLY A 222 -34.72 1.38 4.52
CA GLY A 222 -34.81 0.70 3.23
C GLY A 222 -35.28 -0.76 3.33
N LEU A 223 -34.85 -1.49 4.36
CA LEU A 223 -35.31 -2.86 4.64
C LEU A 223 -36.77 -2.89 5.15
N ASN A 224 -37.17 -1.91 5.96
CA ASN A 224 -38.56 -1.81 6.43
C ASN A 224 -39.54 -1.40 5.31
N ASN A 225 -39.12 -0.54 4.37
CA ASN A 225 -39.96 -0.15 3.24
C ASN A 225 -40.13 -1.28 2.22
N SER A 226 -39.09 -2.10 2.01
CA SER A 226 -39.16 -3.26 1.12
C SER A 226 -39.95 -4.43 1.73
N ALA A 227 -40.00 -4.56 3.06
CA ALA A 227 -40.90 -5.50 3.75
C ALA A 227 -42.37 -5.06 3.64
N ARG A 228 -42.68 -3.78 3.83
CA ARG A 228 -44.06 -3.23 3.71
C ARG A 228 -44.64 -3.33 2.29
N LEU A 229 -43.80 -3.26 1.27
CA LEU A 229 -44.22 -3.43 -0.13
C LEU A 229 -44.52 -4.90 -0.49
N ARG A 230 -44.01 -5.88 0.28
CA ARG A 230 -44.31 -7.31 0.08
C ARG A 230 -45.61 -7.74 0.78
N ASP A 231 -45.93 -7.14 1.92
CA ASP A 231 -47.17 -7.44 2.66
C ASP A 231 -48.44 -6.86 1.99
N ASN A 232 -48.30 -5.84 1.15
CA ASN A 232 -49.41 -5.27 0.36
C ASN A 232 -49.60 -5.93 -1.03
N ALA A 233 -48.88 -7.02 -1.31
CA ALA A 233 -48.89 -7.70 -2.62
C ALA A 233 -49.32 -9.18 -2.54
N SER A 234 -50.08 -9.57 -1.51
CA SER A 234 -50.82 -10.82 -1.49
C SER A 234 -52.33 -10.52 -1.62
N PRO A 235 -53.07 -11.32 -2.41
CA PRO A 235 -54.36 -10.93 -3.03
C PRO A 235 -55.51 -10.71 -2.05
#